data_AF-A0A522V9F5-F1
#
_entry.id   AF-A0A522V9F5-F1
#
_cell.length_a   1.000
_cell.length_b   1.000
_cell.length_c   1.000
_cell.angle_alpha   90.00
_cell.angle_beta   90.00
_cell.angle_gamma   90.00
#
_symmetry.space_group_name_H-M   'P 1'
#
loop_
_entity.id
_entity.type
_entity.pdbx_description
1 polymer ?
#
loop_
_entity_poly.entity_id
_entity_poly.type
_entity_poly.pdbx_seq_one_letter_code
_entity_poly.pdbx_strand_id
1 'polypeptide(L)'
;MNGVGPESYGITEYLLIFITYLGLAFIATFFNVCVIYTTKIRFEGGNATFWESINFARSKIGLIFAWSVIAATVGLILRLIDNMAERAGESGRIVLNILTSVLGMMWSIITIFVVPAMVYHNLGPMDAIKKSVETLKRTWGESLIRYFGLGLIQFLFFLLGIIATFILFFVLAGLGPIGIIITVVIALLYFLGVILVFNVANTVFNTALYVYADTGKIPEGYSRETLQNAFKPKG
;
A
#
# COMPACT_ATOMS: atom_id res chain seq x y z
N MET A 1 -18.72 -14.19 -35.49
CA MET A 1 -17.73 -15.07 -34.82
C MET A 1 -16.35 -14.70 -35.35
N ASN A 2 -15.68 -13.74 -34.72
CA ASN A 2 -14.28 -13.43 -34.98
C ASN A 2 -13.54 -13.71 -33.68
N GLY A 3 -12.59 -14.66 -33.73
CA GLY A 3 -11.78 -15.03 -32.59
C GLY A 3 -10.90 -13.86 -32.18
N VAL A 4 -11.24 -13.25 -31.04
CA VAL A 4 -10.32 -12.37 -30.33
C VAL A 4 -9.33 -13.29 -29.63
N GLY A 5 -8.24 -13.64 -30.31
CA GLY A 5 -7.05 -14.13 -29.62
C GLY A 5 -6.57 -13.05 -28.62
N PRO A 6 -5.84 -13.40 -27.56
CA PRO A 6 -5.43 -12.45 -26.54
C PRO A 6 -4.63 -11.32 -27.20
N GLU A 7 -5.20 -10.10 -27.24
CA GLU A 7 -4.59 -8.97 -27.93
C GLU A 7 -3.17 -8.76 -27.40
N SER A 8 -2.21 -8.81 -28.31
CA SER A 8 -0.84 -8.45 -27.98
C SER A 8 -0.77 -6.95 -27.78
N TYR A 9 -0.83 -6.51 -26.51
CA TYR A 9 -0.51 -5.13 -26.14
C TYR A 9 0.72 -4.67 -26.94
N GLY A 10 0.56 -3.59 -27.70
CA GLY A 10 1.63 -2.97 -28.43
C GLY A 10 2.52 -2.15 -27.49
N ILE A 11 3.57 -1.58 -28.07
CA ILE A 11 4.54 -0.75 -27.34
C ILE A 11 3.84 0.48 -26.71
N THR A 12 2.86 1.03 -27.42
CA THR A 12 2.07 2.18 -26.97
C THR A 12 1.27 1.87 -25.71
N GLU A 13 0.61 0.70 -25.67
CA GLU A 13 -0.18 0.28 -24.51
C GLU A 13 0.71 0.05 -23.30
N TYR A 14 1.87 -0.61 -23.47
CA TYR A 14 2.81 -0.78 -22.37
C TYR A 14 3.39 0.54 -21.85
N LEU A 15 3.63 1.51 -22.74
CA LEU A 15 4.07 2.84 -22.35
C LEU A 15 2.98 3.57 -21.54
N LEU A 16 1.72 3.50 -21.97
CA LEU A 16 0.59 4.08 -21.24
C LEU A 16 0.41 3.43 -19.86
N ILE A 17 0.55 2.11 -19.76
CA ILE A 17 0.51 1.37 -18.50
C ILE A 17 1.64 1.84 -17.58
N PHE A 18 2.86 1.94 -18.11
CA PHE A 18 4.01 2.39 -17.34
C PHE A 18 3.83 3.81 -16.81
N ILE A 19 3.40 4.76 -17.64
CA ILE A 19 3.13 6.15 -17.23
C ILE A 19 2.03 6.20 -16.17
N THR A 20 0.97 5.39 -16.32
CA THR A 20 -0.10 5.29 -15.33
C THR A 20 0.43 4.77 -14.00
N TYR A 21 1.23 3.70 -14.01
CA TYR A 21 1.84 3.14 -12.80
C TYR A 21 2.83 4.10 -12.15
N LEU A 22 3.63 4.81 -12.96
CA LEU A 22 4.54 5.84 -12.47
C LEU A 22 3.79 6.97 -11.78
N GLY A 23 2.74 7.50 -12.40
CA GLY A 23 1.91 8.56 -11.81
C GLY A 23 1.26 8.13 -10.50
N LEU A 24 0.67 6.92 -10.46
CA LEU A 24 0.05 6.37 -9.25
C LEU A 24 1.09 6.13 -8.15
N ALA A 25 2.23 5.53 -8.48
CA ALA A 25 3.31 5.28 -7.53
C ALA A 25 3.88 6.59 -6.98
N PHE A 26 4.00 7.63 -7.82
CA PHE A 26 4.46 8.96 -7.43
C PHE A 26 3.53 9.64 -6.44
N ILE A 27 2.24 9.69 -6.77
CA ILE A 27 1.22 10.30 -5.89
C ILE A 27 1.14 9.54 -4.57
N ALA A 28 1.07 8.20 -4.62
CA ALA A 28 1.00 7.37 -3.42
C ALA A 28 2.25 7.53 -2.54
N THR A 29 3.45 7.52 -3.14
CA THR A 29 4.70 7.70 -2.39
C THR A 29 4.79 9.09 -1.79
N PHE A 30 4.39 10.13 -2.51
CA PHE A 30 4.40 11.51 -2.01
C PHE A 30 3.57 11.66 -0.73
N PHE A 31 2.33 11.15 -0.74
CA PHE A 31 1.48 11.19 0.45
C PHE A 31 1.96 10.24 1.55
N ASN A 32 2.51 9.07 1.22
CA ASN A 32 3.15 8.22 2.22
C ASN A 32 4.31 8.93 2.92
N VAL A 33 5.17 9.64 2.18
CA VAL A 33 6.25 10.46 2.77
C VAL A 33 5.67 11.53 3.70
N CYS A 34 4.58 12.20 3.33
CA CYS A 34 3.90 13.17 4.20
C CYS A 34 3.44 12.52 5.52
N VAL A 35 2.75 11.38 5.43
CA VAL A 35 2.24 10.66 6.62
C VAL A 35 3.38 10.17 7.50
N ILE A 36 4.44 9.61 6.90
CA ILE A 36 5.61 9.11 7.64
C ILE A 36 6.35 10.25 8.33
N TYR A 37 6.49 11.41 7.67
CA TYR A 37 7.08 12.59 8.30
C TYR A 37 6.24 13.08 9.49
N THR A 38 4.92 13.21 9.31
CA THR A 38 4.01 13.58 10.42
C THR A 38 4.13 12.59 11.57
N THR A 39 4.18 11.31 11.25
CA THR A 39 4.31 10.21 12.21
C THR A 39 5.63 10.30 12.97
N LYS A 40 6.74 10.55 12.26
CA LYS A 40 8.07 10.75 12.85
C LYS A 40 8.06 11.87 13.88
N ILE A 41 7.58 13.05 13.49
CA ILE A 41 7.54 14.21 14.40
C ILE A 41 6.65 13.92 15.61
N ARG A 42 5.53 13.22 15.42
CA ARG A 42 4.66 12.82 16.52
C ARG A 42 5.33 11.83 17.47
N PHE A 43 6.07 10.84 16.95
CA PHE A 43 6.82 9.88 17.77
C PHE A 43 7.96 10.51 18.57
N GLU A 44 8.43 11.69 18.13
CA GLU A 44 9.46 12.49 18.80
C GLU A 44 8.85 13.49 19.80
N GLY A 45 7.54 13.43 20.08
CA GLY A 45 6.83 14.33 21.00
C GLY A 45 6.41 15.68 20.41
N GLY A 46 6.64 15.88 19.11
CA GLY A 46 6.24 17.08 18.39
C GLY A 46 4.84 17.00 17.78
N ASN A 47 4.44 18.07 17.11
CA ASN A 47 3.22 18.13 16.30
C ASN A 47 3.54 18.73 14.93
N ALA A 48 3.56 17.88 13.89
CA ALA A 48 3.72 18.36 12.52
C ALA A 48 2.40 18.96 11.99
N THR A 49 2.51 20.10 11.33
CA THR A 49 1.42 20.71 10.58
C THR A 49 1.29 20.08 9.19
N PHE A 50 0.12 20.22 8.57
CA PHE A 50 -0.13 19.75 7.21
C PHE A 50 0.90 20.31 6.20
N TRP A 51 1.20 21.61 6.29
CA TRP A 51 2.12 22.28 5.37
C TRP A 51 3.58 21.87 5.57
N GLU A 52 4.00 21.60 6.79
CA GLU A 52 5.35 21.06 7.06
C GLU A 52 5.55 19.70 6.39
N SER A 53 4.56 18.81 6.46
CA SER A 53 4.62 17.50 5.80
C SER A 53 4.68 17.60 4.29
N ILE A 54 3.89 18.50 3.70
CA ILE A 54 3.92 18.76 2.24
C ILE A 54 5.28 19.35 1.82
N ASN A 55 5.80 20.31 2.59
CA ASN A 55 7.11 20.92 2.30
C ASN A 55 8.25 19.92 2.45
N PHE A 56 8.18 19.05 3.45
CA PHE A 56 9.13 17.96 3.61
C PHE A 56 9.09 17.02 2.41
N ALA A 57 7.92 16.55 1.99
CA ALA A 57 7.79 15.68 0.83
C ALA A 57 8.30 16.34 -0.46
N ARG A 58 8.00 17.64 -0.67
CA ARG A 58 8.55 18.43 -1.79
C ARG A 58 10.06 18.51 -1.76
N SER A 59 10.69 18.66 -0.60
CA SER A 59 12.15 18.63 -0.48
C SER A 59 12.79 17.29 -0.88
N LYS A 60 11.98 16.22 -0.92
CA LYS A 60 12.39 14.85 -1.29
C LYS A 60 11.86 14.41 -2.65
N ILE A 61 11.38 15.34 -3.50
CA ILE A 61 10.70 15.00 -4.76
C ILE A 61 11.54 14.12 -5.70
N GLY A 62 12.86 14.33 -5.74
CA GLY A 62 13.77 13.52 -6.53
C GLY A 62 13.87 12.07 -6.03
N LEU A 63 13.91 11.86 -4.71
CA LEU A 63 13.92 10.53 -4.11
C LEU A 63 12.58 9.82 -4.30
N ILE A 64 11.48 10.56 -4.14
CA ILE A 64 10.11 10.07 -4.39
C ILE A 64 9.99 9.62 -5.84
N PHE A 65 10.37 10.46 -6.80
CA PHE A 65 10.32 10.12 -8.22
C PHE A 65 11.17 8.90 -8.56
N ALA A 66 12.41 8.85 -8.08
CA ALA A 66 13.30 7.70 -8.31
C ALA A 66 12.72 6.40 -7.74
N TRP A 67 12.12 6.43 -6.56
CA TRP A 67 11.42 5.28 -5.99
C TRP A 67 10.19 4.88 -6.83
N SER A 68 9.41 5.86 -7.28
CA SER A 68 8.22 5.61 -8.10
C SER A 68 8.54 4.97 -9.44
N VAL A 69 9.67 5.32 -10.06
CA VAL A 69 10.17 4.64 -11.28
C VAL A 69 10.43 3.17 -11.00
N ILE A 70 11.11 2.84 -9.89
CA ILE A 70 11.39 1.44 -9.52
C ILE A 70 10.08 0.70 -9.25
N ALA A 71 9.18 1.28 -8.44
CA ALA A 71 7.89 0.67 -8.12
C ALA A 71 7.02 0.43 -9.37
N ALA A 72 6.97 1.41 -10.28
CA ALA A 72 6.24 1.28 -11.54
C ALA A 72 6.86 0.22 -12.46
N THR A 73 8.19 0.12 -12.49
CA THR A 73 8.91 -0.91 -13.25
C THR A 73 8.57 -2.31 -12.73
N VAL A 74 8.58 -2.52 -11.41
CA VAL A 74 8.19 -3.81 -10.84
C VAL A 74 6.71 -4.11 -11.11
N GLY A 75 5.83 -3.13 -10.97
CA GLY A 75 4.41 -3.29 -11.32
C GLY A 75 4.21 -3.69 -12.79
N LEU A 76 4.97 -3.09 -13.71
CA LEU A 76 4.96 -3.44 -15.13
C LEU A 76 5.47 -4.86 -15.36
N ILE A 77 6.57 -5.25 -14.70
CA ILE A 77 7.13 -6.61 -14.80
C ILE A 77 6.11 -7.65 -14.34
N LEU A 78 5.45 -7.45 -13.19
CA LEU A 78 4.41 -8.37 -12.70
C LEU A 78 3.26 -8.47 -13.70
N ARG A 79 2.81 -7.35 -14.26
CA ARG A 79 1.76 -7.34 -15.30
C ARG A 79 2.18 -8.04 -16.59
N LEU A 80 3.45 -7.94 -16.98
CA LEU A 80 3.99 -8.67 -18.12
C LEU A 80 3.93 -10.19 -17.87
N ILE A 81 4.29 -10.63 -16.66
CA ILE A 81 4.23 -12.05 -16.27
C ILE A 81 2.78 -12.55 -16.27
N ASP A 82 1.84 -11.77 -15.74
CA ASP A 82 0.41 -12.12 -15.75
C ASP A 82 -0.14 -12.21 -17.18
N ASN A 83 0.18 -11.23 -18.04
CA ASN A 83 -0.21 -11.27 -19.45
C ASN A 83 0.36 -12.50 -20.18
N MET A 84 1.57 -12.94 -19.82
CA MET A 84 2.16 -14.18 -20.35
C MET A 84 1.42 -15.42 -19.83
N ALA A 85 0.99 -15.41 -18.57
CA ALA A 85 0.21 -16.49 -17.94
C ALA A 85 -1.13 -16.72 -18.65
N GLU A 86 -1.81 -15.65 -19.04
CA GLU A 86 -3.09 -15.72 -19.78
C GLU A 86 -2.95 -16.36 -21.17
N ARG A 87 -1.75 -16.30 -21.75
CA ARG A 87 -1.44 -16.87 -23.07
C ARG A 87 -0.87 -18.28 -22.99
N ALA A 88 -0.48 -18.73 -21.79
CA ALA A 88 -0.02 -20.08 -21.56
C ALA A 88 -1.20 -21.06 -21.56
N GLY A 89 -0.95 -22.32 -21.95
CA GLY A 89 -1.93 -23.40 -21.78
C GLY A 89 -2.32 -23.60 -20.30
N GLU A 90 -3.38 -24.37 -20.02
CA GLU A 90 -3.94 -24.49 -18.67
C GLU A 90 -2.91 -24.82 -17.57
N SER A 91 -1.92 -25.67 -17.88
CA SER A 91 -0.83 -26.03 -16.96
C SER A 91 0.19 -24.89 -16.75
N GLY A 92 0.52 -24.14 -17.81
CA GLY A 92 1.45 -23.01 -17.74
C GLY A 92 0.86 -21.80 -17.01
N ARG A 93 -0.45 -21.59 -17.12
CA ARG A 93 -1.17 -20.51 -16.43
C ARG A 93 -1.10 -20.66 -14.90
N ILE A 94 -1.27 -21.89 -14.39
CA ILE A 94 -1.21 -22.14 -12.94
C ILE A 94 0.17 -21.81 -12.38
N VAL A 95 1.24 -22.28 -13.04
CA VAL A 95 2.62 -22.03 -12.60
C VAL A 95 2.96 -20.55 -12.61
N LEU A 96 2.61 -19.83 -13.68
CA LEU A 96 2.90 -18.40 -13.81
C LEU A 96 2.10 -17.56 -12.82
N ASN A 97 0.82 -17.88 -12.57
CA ASN A 97 0.02 -17.19 -11.55
C ASN A 97 0.61 -17.36 -10.14
N ILE A 98 1.08 -18.56 -9.81
CA ILE A 98 1.76 -18.82 -8.54
C ILE A 98 3.05 -17.98 -8.47
N LEU A 99 3.83 -17.95 -9.55
CA LEU A 99 5.06 -17.16 -9.62
C LEU A 99 4.79 -15.67 -9.42
N THR A 100 3.84 -15.07 -10.15
CA THR A 100 3.52 -13.65 -9.96
C THR A 100 3.04 -13.37 -8.54
N SER A 101 2.20 -14.25 -7.98
CA SER A 101 1.68 -14.10 -6.61
C SER A 101 2.81 -14.10 -5.57
N VAL A 102 3.79 -15.01 -5.72
CA VAL A 102 4.96 -15.09 -4.82
C VAL A 102 5.85 -13.86 -4.98
N LEU A 103 6.16 -13.45 -6.21
CA LEU A 103 6.98 -12.27 -6.48
C LEU A 103 6.30 -10.99 -5.95
N GLY A 104 4.99 -10.84 -6.16
CA GLY A 104 4.21 -9.73 -5.62
C GLY A 104 4.20 -9.70 -4.10
N MET A 105 4.03 -10.85 -3.45
CA MET A 105 4.10 -10.97 -2.00
C MET A 105 5.50 -10.60 -1.47
N MET A 106 6.56 -11.16 -2.05
CA MET A 106 7.94 -10.83 -1.68
C MET A 106 8.23 -9.34 -1.85
N TRP A 107 7.79 -8.76 -2.96
CA TRP A 107 7.91 -7.32 -3.20
C TRP A 107 7.20 -6.51 -2.11
N SER A 108 5.95 -6.84 -1.78
CA SER A 108 5.20 -6.15 -0.72
C SER A 108 5.90 -6.25 0.64
N ILE A 109 6.48 -7.39 0.97
CA ILE A 109 7.20 -7.59 2.24
C ILE A 109 8.49 -6.78 2.25
N ILE A 110 9.34 -6.93 1.23
CA ILE A 110 10.65 -6.26 1.16
C ILE A 110 10.51 -4.75 1.16
N THR A 111 9.42 -4.22 0.61
CA THR A 111 9.25 -2.77 0.42
C THR A 111 8.52 -2.08 1.56
N ILE A 112 8.02 -2.82 2.55
CA ILE A 112 7.22 -2.29 3.66
C ILE A 112 7.92 -1.16 4.43
N PHE A 113 9.26 -1.22 4.58
CA PHE A 113 10.04 -0.21 5.30
C PHE A 113 10.87 0.70 4.39
N VAL A 114 10.69 0.64 3.06
CA VAL A 114 11.49 1.47 2.15
C VAL A 114 11.20 2.96 2.35
N VAL A 115 9.93 3.37 2.35
CA VAL A 115 9.59 4.78 2.54
C VAL A 115 9.96 5.28 3.94
N PRO A 116 9.72 4.53 5.04
CA PRO A 116 10.29 4.86 6.35
C PRO A 116 11.82 5.04 6.32
N ALA A 117 12.56 4.12 5.72
CA ALA A 117 14.03 4.23 5.61
C ALA A 117 14.47 5.47 4.82
N MET A 118 13.79 5.80 3.71
CA MET A 118 14.04 7.03 2.95
C MET A 118 13.82 8.28 3.81
N VAL A 119 12.77 8.32 4.63
CA VAL A 119 12.44 9.50 5.45
C VAL A 119 13.37 9.65 6.65
N TYR A 120 13.67 8.56 7.35
CA TYR A 120 14.49 8.60 8.57
C TYR A 120 15.97 8.81 8.29
N HIS A 121 16.49 8.21 7.23
CA HIS A 121 17.93 8.20 6.92
C HIS A 121 18.28 8.98 5.64
N ASN A 122 17.30 9.61 4.97
CA ASN A 122 17.51 10.34 3.72
C ASN A 122 18.19 9.48 2.62
N LEU A 123 17.88 8.19 2.59
CA LEU A 123 18.49 7.24 1.67
C LEU A 123 17.90 7.32 0.26
N GLY A 124 18.74 7.04 -0.72
CA GLY A 124 18.29 6.74 -2.08
C GLY A 124 17.47 5.44 -2.11
N PRO A 125 16.63 5.24 -3.14
CA PRO A 125 15.73 4.07 -3.21
C PRO A 125 16.43 2.72 -3.06
N MET A 126 17.60 2.54 -3.67
CA MET A 126 18.35 1.28 -3.62
C MET A 126 18.88 0.98 -2.21
N ASP A 127 19.40 1.99 -1.52
CA ASP A 127 19.91 1.82 -0.16
C ASP A 127 18.77 1.71 0.85
N ALA A 128 17.63 2.35 0.59
CA ALA A 128 16.41 2.17 1.37
C ALA A 128 15.85 0.75 1.25
N ILE A 129 15.90 0.12 0.06
CA ILE A 129 15.55 -1.31 -0.11
C ILE A 129 16.49 -2.18 0.73
N LYS A 130 17.81 -1.98 0.63
CA LYS A 130 18.78 -2.77 1.42
C LYS A 130 18.52 -2.63 2.92
N LYS A 131 18.29 -1.40 3.39
CA LYS A 131 17.98 -1.10 4.79
C LYS A 131 16.67 -1.78 5.22
N SER A 132 15.62 -1.72 4.39
CA SER A 132 14.35 -2.42 4.64
C SER A 132 14.55 -3.92 4.82
N VAL A 133 15.30 -4.57 3.93
CA VAL A 133 15.63 -6.00 4.01
C VAL A 133 16.42 -6.33 5.26
N GLU A 134 17.43 -5.52 5.61
CA GLU A 134 18.24 -5.71 6.81
C GLU A 134 17.38 -5.62 8.09
N THR A 135 16.53 -4.59 8.18
CA THR A 135 15.60 -4.40 9.30
C THR A 135 14.62 -5.57 9.42
N LEU A 136 14.07 -6.04 8.29
CA LEU A 136 13.18 -7.21 8.27
C LEU A 136 13.88 -8.49 8.69
N LYS A 137 15.07 -8.78 8.17
CA LYS A 137 15.84 -9.98 8.55
C LYS A 137 16.14 -10.01 10.04
N ARG A 138 16.46 -8.86 10.65
CA ARG A 138 16.74 -8.75 12.08
C ARG A 138 15.51 -9.01 12.96
N THR A 139 14.31 -8.69 12.48
CA THR A 139 13.11 -8.63 13.34
C THR A 139 12.00 -9.62 12.98
N TRP A 140 11.94 -10.09 11.73
CA TRP A 140 10.87 -10.95 11.21
C TRP A 140 11.33 -12.38 10.86
N GLY A 141 12.62 -12.71 10.99
CA GLY A 141 13.29 -13.99 10.67
C GLY A 141 12.38 -15.21 10.41
N GLU A 142 11.77 -15.80 11.46
CA GLU A 142 10.90 -16.99 11.36
C GLU A 142 9.40 -16.68 11.51
N SER A 143 9.02 -15.46 11.88
CA SER A 143 7.63 -15.11 12.24
C SER A 143 6.87 -14.36 11.14
N LEU A 144 7.39 -14.41 9.93
CA LEU A 144 6.81 -13.77 8.75
C LEU A 144 5.36 -14.23 8.58
N ILE A 145 4.45 -13.28 8.67
CA ILE A 145 3.02 -13.37 8.30
C ILE A 145 2.12 -13.80 9.47
N ARG A 146 1.78 -12.84 10.34
CA ARG A 146 0.49 -12.90 11.04
C ARG A 146 -0.09 -11.57 11.56
N TYR A 147 0.33 -10.41 11.05
CA TYR A 147 -0.36 -9.17 11.40
C TYR A 147 -1.44 -8.82 10.38
N PHE A 148 -2.59 -9.50 10.51
CA PHE A 148 -3.84 -9.23 9.79
C PHE A 148 -4.82 -8.37 10.60
N GLY A 149 -4.41 -7.84 11.77
CA GLY A 149 -5.31 -7.16 12.70
C GLY A 149 -6.05 -5.97 12.08
N LEU A 150 -5.32 -5.08 11.39
CA LEU A 150 -5.93 -3.93 10.73
C LEU A 150 -6.78 -4.31 9.52
N GLY A 151 -6.39 -5.36 8.79
CA GLY A 151 -7.14 -5.85 7.62
C GLY A 151 -8.49 -6.44 7.98
N LEU A 152 -8.58 -7.20 9.08
CA LEU A 152 -9.86 -7.75 9.56
C LEU A 152 -10.81 -6.64 10.01
N ILE A 153 -10.30 -5.64 10.73
CA ILE A 153 -11.13 -4.49 11.14
C ILE A 153 -11.58 -3.71 9.90
N GLN A 154 -10.68 -3.44 8.94
CA GLN A 154 -11.03 -2.79 7.68
C GLN A 154 -12.13 -3.57 6.94
N PHE A 155 -12.02 -4.89 6.88
CA PHE A 155 -13.04 -5.77 6.27
C PHE A 155 -14.40 -5.62 6.96
N LEU A 156 -14.45 -5.55 8.30
CA LEU A 156 -15.70 -5.35 9.03
C LEU A 156 -16.34 -3.98 8.72
N PHE A 157 -15.56 -2.91 8.66
CA PHE A 157 -16.06 -1.59 8.24
C PHE A 157 -16.59 -1.62 6.79
N PHE A 158 -15.90 -2.31 5.88
CA PHE A 158 -16.38 -2.51 4.52
C PHE A 158 -17.71 -3.26 4.49
N LEU A 159 -17.84 -4.36 5.23
CA LEU A 159 -19.07 -5.15 5.31
C LEU A 159 -20.25 -4.32 5.84
N LEU A 160 -20.04 -3.57 6.92
CA LEU A 160 -21.04 -2.66 7.46
C LEU A 160 -21.43 -1.56 6.46
N GLY A 161 -20.45 -1.01 5.74
CA GLY A 161 -20.67 -0.03 4.68
C GLY A 161 -21.52 -0.58 3.54
N ILE A 162 -21.29 -1.83 3.12
CA ILE A 162 -22.09 -2.49 2.09
C ILE A 162 -23.53 -2.64 2.57
N ILE A 163 -23.75 -3.16 3.79
CA ILE A 163 -25.09 -3.32 4.37
C ILE A 163 -25.81 -1.96 4.46
N ALA A 164 -25.13 -0.93 4.97
CA ALA A 164 -25.68 0.42 5.07
C ALA A 164 -26.03 1.01 3.70
N THR A 165 -25.20 0.78 2.67
CA THR A 165 -25.45 1.22 1.30
C THR A 165 -26.68 0.52 0.71
N PHE A 166 -26.82 -0.79 0.93
CA PHE A 166 -28.01 -1.54 0.51
C PHE A 166 -29.27 -1.01 1.17
N ILE A 167 -29.25 -0.79 2.49
CA ILE A 167 -30.40 -0.22 3.22
C ILE A 167 -30.74 1.16 2.66
N LEU A 168 -29.75 2.04 2.49
CA LEU A 168 -29.93 3.38 1.96
C LEU A 168 -30.55 3.38 0.55
N PHE A 169 -30.11 2.46 -0.32
CA PHE A 169 -30.66 2.28 -1.65
C PHE A 169 -32.16 1.99 -1.61
N PHE A 170 -32.60 1.04 -0.77
CA PHE A 170 -34.03 0.70 -0.65
C PHE A 170 -34.85 1.84 -0.03
N VAL A 171 -34.31 2.54 0.98
CA VAL A 171 -34.97 3.69 1.61
C VAL A 171 -35.19 4.82 0.60
N LEU A 172 -34.22 5.07 -0.28
CA LEU A 172 -34.26 6.17 -1.25
C LEU A 172 -34.82 5.75 -2.62
N ALA A 173 -35.16 4.48 -2.83
CA ALA A 173 -35.64 3.97 -4.12
C ALA A 173 -36.90 4.71 -4.62
N GLY A 174 -37.76 5.15 -3.71
CA GLY A 174 -38.97 5.93 -4.02
C GLY A 174 -38.70 7.31 -4.61
N LEU A 175 -37.47 7.84 -4.50
CA LEU A 175 -37.08 9.13 -5.07
C LEU A 175 -36.62 9.04 -6.53
N GLY A 176 -36.68 7.85 -7.16
CA GLY A 176 -36.26 7.64 -8.53
C GLY A 176 -34.76 7.91 -8.74
N PRO A 177 -34.33 8.49 -9.89
CA PRO A 177 -32.92 8.69 -10.21
C PRO A 177 -32.13 9.49 -9.18
N ILE A 178 -32.78 10.45 -8.50
CA ILE A 178 -32.13 11.29 -7.47
C ILE A 178 -31.73 10.45 -6.26
N GLY A 179 -32.56 9.50 -5.83
CA GLY A 179 -32.25 8.60 -4.72
C GLY A 179 -31.03 7.71 -5.00
N ILE A 180 -30.87 7.27 -6.25
CA ILE A 180 -29.71 6.50 -6.71
C ILE A 180 -28.44 7.34 -6.63
N ILE A 181 -28.46 8.58 -7.15
CA ILE A 181 -27.30 9.48 -7.13
C ILE A 181 -26.85 9.76 -5.69
N ILE A 182 -27.80 10.07 -4.80
CA ILE A 182 -27.50 10.32 -3.37
C ILE A 182 -26.83 9.09 -2.74
N THR A 183 -27.39 7.90 -2.98
CA THR A 183 -26.85 6.64 -2.46
C THR A 183 -25.42 6.40 -2.93
N VAL A 184 -25.16 6.58 -4.23
CA VAL A 184 -23.82 6.39 -4.82
C VAL A 184 -22.81 7.38 -4.25
N VAL A 185 -23.17 8.67 -4.13
CA VAL A 185 -22.27 9.69 -3.59
C VAL A 185 -21.93 9.41 -2.13
N ILE A 186 -22.93 9.07 -1.29
CA ILE A 186 -22.70 8.75 0.12
C ILE A 186 -21.84 7.49 0.26
N ALA A 187 -22.14 6.44 -0.49
CA ALA A 187 -21.36 5.21 -0.49
C ALA A 187 -19.90 5.48 -0.89
N LEU A 188 -19.68 6.26 -1.97
CA LEU A 188 -18.36 6.63 -2.43
C LEU A 188 -17.56 7.37 -1.34
N LEU A 189 -18.15 8.38 -0.70
CA LEU A 189 -17.51 9.13 0.38
C LEU A 189 -17.18 8.25 1.58
N TYR A 190 -18.10 7.35 1.95
CA TYR A 190 -17.90 6.40 3.04
C TYR A 190 -16.72 5.46 2.76
N PHE A 191 -16.75 4.75 1.62
CA PHE A 191 -15.69 3.78 1.27
C PHE A 191 -14.34 4.46 1.07
N LEU A 192 -14.32 5.64 0.46
CA LEU A 192 -13.11 6.43 0.34
C LEU A 192 -12.55 6.81 1.72
N GLY A 193 -13.41 7.25 2.65
CA GLY A 193 -13.02 7.57 4.02
C GLY A 193 -12.41 6.36 4.74
N VAL A 194 -13.06 5.20 4.65
CA VAL A 194 -12.54 3.94 5.23
C VAL A 194 -11.18 3.61 4.64
N ILE A 195 -11.03 3.60 3.31
CA ILE A 195 -9.75 3.30 2.64
C ILE A 195 -8.64 4.23 3.12
N LEU A 196 -8.90 5.55 3.16
CA LEU A 196 -7.90 6.53 3.55
C LEU A 196 -7.48 6.39 5.03
N VAL A 197 -8.44 6.21 5.94
CA VAL A 197 -8.16 6.04 7.37
C VAL A 197 -7.30 4.80 7.61
N PHE A 198 -7.66 3.65 7.02
CA PHE A 198 -6.90 2.42 7.19
C PHE A 198 -5.53 2.48 6.51
N ASN A 199 -5.40 3.15 5.35
CA ASN A 199 -4.11 3.37 4.72
C ASN A 199 -3.17 4.20 5.61
N VAL A 200 -3.68 5.29 6.21
CA VAL A 200 -2.90 6.11 7.15
C VAL A 200 -2.52 5.28 8.38
N ALA A 201 -3.47 4.55 8.97
CA ALA A 201 -3.21 3.70 10.14
C ALA A 201 -2.13 2.63 9.85
N ASN A 202 -2.21 1.96 8.68
CA ASN A 202 -1.20 1.00 8.24
C ASN A 202 0.17 1.66 8.07
N THR A 203 0.24 2.85 7.45
CA THR A 203 1.50 3.59 7.27
C THR A 203 2.11 4.01 8.61
N VAL A 204 1.29 4.52 9.55
CA VAL A 204 1.73 4.89 10.91
C VAL A 204 2.26 3.66 11.64
N PHE A 205 1.51 2.56 11.61
CA PHE A 205 1.89 1.30 12.27
C PHE A 205 3.17 0.71 11.70
N ASN A 206 3.32 0.64 10.37
CA ASN A 206 4.54 0.17 9.71
C ASN A 206 5.74 1.07 10.04
N THR A 207 5.52 2.38 10.20
CA THR A 207 6.56 3.31 10.66
C THR A 207 6.95 3.05 12.11
N ALA A 208 5.99 2.76 12.99
CA ALA A 208 6.26 2.39 14.38
C ALA A 208 7.10 1.10 14.47
N LEU A 209 6.70 0.08 13.68
CA LEU A 209 7.45 -1.16 13.55
C LEU A 209 8.86 -0.91 13.03
N TYR A 210 9.01 -0.06 12.00
CA TYR A 210 10.31 0.30 11.48
C TYR A 210 11.21 0.95 12.54
N VAL A 211 10.71 1.95 13.27
CA VAL A 211 11.48 2.66 14.30
C VAL A 211 11.91 1.72 15.42
N TYR A 212 10.99 0.87 15.89
CA TYR A 212 11.30 -0.14 16.91
C TYR A 212 12.32 -1.15 16.39
N ALA A 213 12.13 -1.62 15.15
CA ALA A 213 13.01 -2.59 14.52
C ALA A 213 14.39 -2.03 14.18
N ASP A 214 14.53 -0.74 13.89
CA ASP A 214 15.77 -0.06 13.52
C ASP A 214 16.56 0.42 14.75
N THR A 215 15.87 1.03 15.72
CA THR A 215 16.51 1.73 16.86
C THR A 215 16.36 1.02 18.20
N GLY A 216 15.44 0.05 18.31
CA GLY A 216 15.07 -0.58 19.59
C GLY A 216 14.27 0.33 20.54
N LYS A 217 13.98 1.57 20.15
CA LYS A 217 13.19 2.52 20.93
C LYS A 217 11.70 2.29 20.71
N ILE A 218 10.90 2.55 21.74
CA ILE A 218 9.44 2.49 21.66
C ILE A 218 8.95 3.87 21.21
N PRO A 219 8.28 3.99 20.06
CA PRO A 219 7.66 5.25 19.64
C PRO A 219 6.55 5.68 20.60
N GLU A 220 6.39 6.98 20.78
CA GLU A 220 5.31 7.53 21.63
C GLU A 220 3.93 7.06 21.14
N GLY A 221 3.04 6.73 22.09
CA GLY A 221 1.70 6.20 21.80
C GLY A 221 1.62 4.68 21.56
N TYR A 222 2.76 3.98 21.55
CA TYR A 222 2.80 2.52 21.45
C TYR A 222 3.32 1.86 22.74
N SER A 223 2.76 0.70 23.08
CA SER A 223 3.30 -0.13 24.16
C SER A 223 4.36 -1.11 23.63
N ARG A 224 5.34 -1.46 24.48
CA ARG A 224 6.34 -2.49 24.15
C ARG A 224 5.67 -3.81 23.77
N GLU A 225 4.61 -4.18 24.49
CA GLU A 225 3.88 -5.42 24.27
C GLU A 225 3.21 -5.43 22.88
N THR A 226 2.55 -4.34 22.48
CA THR A 226 1.94 -4.23 21.14
C THR A 226 2.96 -4.43 20.02
N LEU A 227 4.14 -3.81 20.16
CA LEU A 227 5.20 -3.93 19.15
C LEU A 227 5.83 -5.32 19.20
N GLN A 228 6.18 -5.85 20.37
CA GLN A 228 6.73 -7.19 20.51
C GLN A 228 5.79 -8.28 20.00
N ASN A 229 4.49 -8.16 20.26
CA ASN A 229 3.49 -9.10 19.75
C ASN A 229 3.37 -9.06 18.22
N ALA A 230 3.75 -7.95 17.57
CA ALA A 230 3.85 -7.89 16.12
C ALA A 230 5.07 -8.66 15.57
N PHE A 231 6.11 -8.86 16.39
CA PHE A 231 7.33 -9.59 16.03
C PHE A 231 7.43 -11.01 16.61
N LYS A 232 6.55 -11.40 17.55
CA LYS A 232 6.57 -12.73 18.17
C LYS A 232 5.84 -13.77 17.30
N PRO A 233 6.38 -14.99 17.13
CA PRO A 233 5.62 -16.09 16.60
C PRO A 233 4.52 -16.45 17.62
N LYS A 234 3.26 -16.54 17.17
CA LYS A 234 2.26 -17.27 17.94
C LYS A 234 2.64 -18.75 17.85
N GLY A 235 3.15 -19.28 18.96
CA GLY A 235 3.14 -20.71 19.25
C GLY A 235 1.73 -21.28 19.20
#